data_AF-S4XJA4-F1
#
_entry.id   AF-S4XJA4-F1
#
_cell.length_a   1.000
_cell.length_b   1.000
_cell.length_c   1.000
_cell.angle_alpha   90.00
_cell.angle_beta   90.00
_cell.angle_gamma   90.00
#
_symmetry.space_group_name_H-M   'P 1'
#
loop_
_entity.id
_entity.type
_entity.pdbx_description
1 polymer ?
#
loop_
_entity_poly.entity_id
_entity_poly.type
_entity_poly.pdbx_seq_one_letter_code
_entity_poly.pdbx_strand_id
1 'polypeptide(L)'
;MAKASTTTSSRTDKDATKRASRETRGAPRSSTGAAAYTLSAAREAELLREAESLGDNTVIFPGKLARRVIWSSRIQLAAERDAADLVRTPFPDDEPALTREEIRALRDKIELLRVTQSRWQAVQQRQEQAVALFKGPAAEAALHRQTLLRFFDLRFKNSPEGQKRLMAIRAGSGDADLVQDVSDLLLLCSEHAEALRKAPRGEADAAARLRALSPELARMLADKTFSPEAQRARKLRDAAYTLVMHAERRLRAAAEYWYAGTDRMKDYAPFPVSRGAASTGDEEEEEEGEDTAENGATEGDASEEGATEDGAPGEGEG
;
A
#
# COMPACT_ATOMS: atom_id res chain seq x y z
N MET A 1 33.17 63.14 41.86
CA MET A 1 32.34 62.54 42.92
C MET A 1 30.91 63.04 42.75
N ALA A 2 29.93 62.21 43.15
CA ALA A 2 28.48 62.37 43.06
C ALA A 2 27.80 61.77 41.81
N LYS A 3 27.03 60.71 42.08
CA LYS A 3 26.09 59.96 41.23
C LYS A 3 24.69 60.60 41.32
N ALA A 4 23.86 60.42 40.28
CA ALA A 4 22.41 60.13 40.31
C ALA A 4 21.92 60.08 38.85
N SER A 5 21.40 58.97 38.32
CA SER A 5 20.02 58.46 38.43
C SER A 5 18.95 59.48 38.03
N THR A 6 18.14 59.19 36.99
CA THR A 6 16.67 59.01 37.03
C THR A 6 16.05 59.03 35.62
N THR A 7 15.42 57.90 35.29
CA THR A 7 14.11 57.65 34.63
C THR A 7 13.35 58.80 33.95
N THR A 8 12.74 58.53 32.78
CA THR A 8 11.28 58.41 32.50
C THR A 8 10.84 59.01 31.15
N SER A 9 9.99 58.25 30.45
CA SER A 9 8.89 58.66 29.56
C SER A 9 9.13 59.61 28.39
N SER A 10 8.76 59.14 27.20
CA SER A 10 7.89 59.94 26.33
C SER A 10 6.97 59.06 25.49
N ARG A 11 5.77 59.60 25.30
CA ARG A 11 4.51 59.04 24.82
C ARG A 11 4.04 60.04 23.77
N THR A 12 3.66 59.59 22.56
CA THR A 12 2.79 60.25 21.55
C THR A 12 2.94 59.41 20.27
N ASP A 13 1.97 58.67 19.73
CA ASP A 13 0.56 58.94 19.38
C ASP A 13 0.41 59.85 18.14
N LYS A 14 -0.26 59.31 17.11
CA LYS A 14 -0.81 59.94 15.87
C LYS A 14 0.21 60.30 14.77
N ASP A 15 -0.01 60.08 13.47
CA ASP A 15 -1.24 60.19 12.67
C ASP A 15 -1.26 59.30 11.42
N ALA A 16 -2.48 58.99 11.00
CA ALA A 16 -2.86 58.30 9.77
C ALA A 16 -2.54 59.11 8.50
N THR A 17 -2.06 58.48 7.41
CA THR A 17 -2.18 59.02 6.05
C THR A 17 -2.11 57.92 4.96
N LYS A 18 -3.19 57.82 4.18
CA LYS A 18 -3.32 57.34 2.79
C LYS A 18 -3.16 55.86 2.46
N ARG A 19 -4.31 55.18 2.52
CA ARG A 19 -4.77 54.18 1.55
C ARG A 19 -4.62 54.72 0.12
N ALA A 20 -3.82 54.05 -0.70
CA ALA A 20 -3.90 54.08 -2.15
C ALA A 20 -4.14 52.65 -2.64
N SER A 21 -5.38 52.37 -3.01
CA SER A 21 -5.82 51.13 -3.62
C SER A 21 -5.11 50.95 -4.96
N ARG A 22 -4.17 50.01 -5.02
CA ARG A 22 -3.61 49.52 -6.28
C ARG A 22 -4.43 48.29 -6.68
N GLU A 23 -5.47 48.53 -7.46
CA GLU A 23 -6.16 47.50 -8.25
C GLU A 23 -5.17 46.91 -9.26
N THR A 24 -4.41 45.90 -8.85
CA THR A 24 -3.86 44.95 -9.80
C THR A 24 -4.99 44.06 -10.25
N ARG A 25 -5.56 44.37 -11.43
CA ARG A 25 -6.30 43.42 -12.27
C ARG A 25 -5.45 42.16 -12.44
N GLY A 26 -5.66 41.18 -11.57
CA GLY A 26 -5.24 39.81 -11.80
C GLY A 26 -6.08 39.27 -12.95
N ALA A 27 -5.53 39.35 -14.17
CA ALA A 27 -6.03 38.54 -15.25
C ALA A 27 -5.95 37.07 -14.78
N PRO A 28 -7.02 36.27 -14.86
CA PRO A 28 -6.90 34.85 -14.62
C PRO A 28 -5.89 34.33 -15.63
N ARG A 29 -4.75 33.84 -15.13
CA ARG A 29 -3.87 32.98 -15.92
C ARG A 29 -4.70 31.75 -16.24
N SER A 30 -5.38 31.78 -17.38
CA SER A 30 -5.81 30.59 -18.08
C SER A 30 -4.54 29.78 -18.31
N SER A 31 -4.26 28.87 -17.37
CA SER A 31 -3.38 27.74 -17.64
C SER A 31 -4.05 27.04 -18.80
N THR A 32 -3.50 27.26 -19.99
CA THR A 32 -3.81 26.47 -21.17
C THR A 32 -3.47 25.05 -20.75
N GLY A 33 -4.48 24.31 -20.31
CA GLY A 33 -4.34 22.94 -19.84
C GLY A 33 -3.70 22.18 -20.97
N ALA A 34 -2.40 21.89 -20.85
CA ALA A 34 -1.73 21.00 -21.77
C ALA A 34 -2.55 19.71 -21.73
N ALA A 35 -3.23 19.40 -22.84
CA ALA A 35 -4.11 18.26 -22.92
C ALA A 35 -3.35 17.04 -22.36
N ALA A 36 -3.94 16.39 -21.37
CA ALA A 36 -3.32 15.22 -20.74
C ALA A 36 -2.97 14.23 -21.86
N TYR A 37 -1.69 13.91 -21.99
CA TYR A 37 -1.23 12.98 -23.00
C TYR A 37 -1.83 11.61 -22.70
N THR A 38 -2.46 11.01 -23.71
CA THR A 38 -3.13 9.72 -23.59
C THR A 38 -2.58 8.79 -24.66
N LEU A 39 -2.24 7.57 -24.25
CA LEU A 39 -1.84 6.51 -25.17
C LEU A 39 -3.02 6.14 -26.07
N SER A 40 -2.75 5.98 -27.36
CA SER A 40 -3.73 5.34 -28.25
C SER A 40 -3.86 3.87 -27.87
N ALA A 41 -5.07 3.30 -28.01
CA ALA A 41 -5.33 1.90 -27.67
C ALA A 41 -4.42 0.92 -28.45
N ALA A 42 -4.12 1.22 -29.72
CA ALA A 42 -3.22 0.41 -30.53
C ALA A 42 -1.79 0.42 -30.00
N ARG A 43 -1.29 1.60 -29.59
CA ARG A 43 0.06 1.74 -29.02
C ARG A 43 0.16 1.10 -27.65
N GLU A 44 -0.86 1.25 -26.81
CA GLU A 44 -0.95 0.56 -25.52
C GLU A 44 -0.88 -0.96 -25.71
N ALA A 45 -1.65 -1.53 -26.63
CA ALA A 45 -1.66 -2.96 -26.91
C ALA A 45 -0.31 -3.48 -27.45
N GLU A 46 0.44 -2.66 -28.18
CA GLU A 46 1.80 -2.99 -28.60
C GLU A 46 2.77 -3.03 -27.42
N LEU A 47 2.76 -1.99 -26.58
CA LEU A 47 3.64 -1.92 -25.41
C LEU A 47 3.28 -2.98 -24.36
N LEU A 48 2.02 -3.38 -24.24
CA LEU A 48 1.62 -4.50 -23.39
C LEU A 48 2.23 -5.81 -23.89
N ARG A 49 2.25 -6.07 -25.20
CA ARG A 49 2.94 -7.24 -25.77
C ARG A 49 4.45 -7.18 -25.53
N GLU A 50 5.07 -6.01 -25.69
CA GLU A 50 6.49 -5.79 -25.36
C GLU A 50 6.74 -6.10 -23.87
N ALA A 51 5.90 -5.60 -22.98
CA ALA A 51 5.99 -5.82 -21.54
C ALA A 51 5.81 -7.31 -21.18
N GLU A 52 4.82 -7.99 -21.76
CA GLU A 52 4.59 -9.43 -21.56
C GLU A 52 5.76 -10.28 -22.06
N SER A 53 6.41 -9.87 -23.15
CA SER A 53 7.57 -10.59 -23.70
C SER A 53 8.79 -10.61 -22.78
N LEU A 54 8.86 -9.72 -21.77
CA LEU A 54 9.91 -9.74 -20.76
C LEU A 54 9.84 -10.98 -19.85
N GLY A 55 8.67 -11.63 -19.73
CA GLY A 55 8.48 -12.81 -18.90
C GLY A 55 8.86 -12.57 -17.45
N ASP A 56 9.77 -13.39 -16.91
CA ASP A 56 10.24 -13.27 -15.52
C ASP A 56 11.43 -12.29 -15.36
N ASN A 57 11.94 -11.70 -16.46
CA ASN A 57 13.05 -10.74 -16.44
C ASN A 57 12.59 -9.31 -16.09
N THR A 58 11.69 -9.17 -15.12
CA THR A 58 11.14 -7.88 -14.71
C THR A 58 11.76 -7.39 -13.41
N VAL A 59 12.06 -6.09 -13.35
CA VAL A 59 12.47 -5.42 -12.12
C VAL A 59 11.23 -5.08 -11.30
N ILE A 60 11.25 -5.42 -10.01
CA ILE A 60 10.18 -5.07 -9.08
C ILE A 60 10.10 -3.56 -8.95
N PHE A 61 8.90 -3.01 -9.11
CA PHE A 61 8.66 -1.59 -8.97
C PHE A 61 8.84 -1.12 -7.50
N PRO A 62 9.74 -0.15 -7.21
CA PRO A 62 10.15 0.19 -5.84
C PRO A 62 9.22 1.17 -5.10
N GLY A 63 7.96 1.33 -5.51
CA GLY A 63 6.96 2.10 -4.75
C GLY A 63 6.51 3.42 -5.38
N LYS A 64 6.86 4.58 -4.82
CA LYS A 64 6.14 5.85 -5.08
C LYS A 64 6.10 6.28 -6.57
N LEU A 65 5.00 5.95 -7.27
CA LEU A 65 4.79 6.21 -8.70
C LEU A 65 4.96 7.67 -9.08
N ALA A 66 4.37 8.60 -8.33
CA ALA A 66 4.39 10.02 -8.67
C ALA A 66 5.83 10.54 -8.83
N ARG A 67 6.71 10.23 -7.86
CA ARG A 67 8.13 10.62 -7.93
C ARG A 67 8.83 9.98 -9.13
N ARG A 68 8.57 8.69 -9.37
CA ARG A 68 9.19 7.98 -10.48
C ARG A 68 8.80 8.56 -11.82
N VAL A 69 7.51 8.78 -12.03
CA VAL A 69 6.93 9.37 -13.23
C VAL A 69 7.50 10.77 -13.49
N ILE A 70 7.56 11.63 -12.46
CA ILE A 70 8.12 12.98 -12.59
C ILE A 70 9.58 12.90 -13.05
N TRP A 71 10.36 11.99 -12.44
CA TRP A 71 11.75 11.78 -12.82
C TRP A 71 11.91 11.30 -14.26
N SER A 72 11.20 10.25 -14.65
CA SER A 72 11.23 9.72 -16.01
C SER A 72 10.80 10.77 -17.04
N SER A 73 9.81 11.60 -16.69
CA SER A 73 9.36 12.71 -17.56
C SER A 73 10.44 13.78 -17.73
N ARG A 74 11.22 14.08 -16.68
CA ARG A 74 12.37 15.01 -16.79
C ARG A 74 13.44 14.47 -17.73
N ILE A 75 13.79 13.18 -17.61
CA ILE A 75 14.73 12.52 -18.53
C ILE A 75 14.19 12.56 -19.97
N GLN A 76 12.91 12.28 -20.16
CA GLN A 76 12.26 12.31 -21.48
C GLN A 76 12.35 13.70 -22.13
N LEU A 77 12.03 14.77 -21.41
CA LEU A 77 12.12 16.15 -21.92
C LEU A 77 13.56 16.55 -22.24
N ALA A 78 14.52 16.17 -21.39
CA ALA A 78 15.94 16.41 -21.65
C ALA A 78 16.40 15.67 -22.91
N ALA A 79 16.02 14.40 -23.05
CA ALA A 79 16.38 13.58 -24.19
C ALA A 79 15.79 14.10 -25.50
N GLU A 80 14.56 14.64 -25.49
CA GLU A 80 13.97 15.28 -26.67
C GLU A 80 14.70 16.56 -27.07
N ARG A 81 15.08 17.40 -26.11
CA ARG A 81 15.90 18.60 -26.33
C ARG A 81 17.25 18.25 -26.96
N ASP A 82 17.87 17.19 -26.45
CA ASP A 82 19.23 16.78 -26.77
C ASP A 82 19.30 15.71 -27.87
N ALA A 83 18.17 15.39 -28.51
CA ALA A 83 18.03 14.25 -29.42
C ALA A 83 19.03 14.24 -30.58
N ALA A 84 19.48 15.42 -31.05
CA ALA A 84 20.46 15.51 -32.13
C ALA A 84 21.83 14.90 -31.77
N ASP A 85 22.24 15.03 -30.50
CA ASP A 85 23.48 14.46 -30.00
C ASP A 85 23.28 12.98 -29.67
N LEU A 86 22.20 12.65 -28.94
CA LEU A 86 21.96 11.28 -28.45
C LEU A 86 21.82 10.24 -29.58
N VAL A 87 21.22 10.58 -30.73
CA VAL A 87 21.11 9.64 -31.86
C VAL A 87 22.42 9.38 -32.60
N ARG A 88 23.47 10.17 -32.30
CA ARG A 88 24.82 10.00 -32.86
C ARG A 88 25.75 9.21 -31.94
N THR A 89 25.27 8.76 -30.79
CA THR A 89 26.08 7.98 -29.85
C THR A 89 26.55 6.67 -30.51
N PRO A 90 27.85 6.35 -30.47
CA PRO A 90 28.37 5.09 -30.99
C PRO A 90 28.10 3.96 -30.00
N PHE A 91 26.95 3.30 -30.12
CA PHE A 91 26.67 2.06 -29.41
C PHE A 91 27.49 0.89 -29.99
N PRO A 92 27.80 -0.15 -29.20
CA PRO A 92 28.44 -1.38 -29.68
C PRO A 92 27.66 -2.04 -30.84
N ASP A 93 28.33 -2.79 -31.71
CA ASP A 93 27.73 -3.40 -32.91
C ASP A 93 26.58 -4.39 -32.60
N ASP A 94 26.53 -4.93 -31.38
CA ASP A 94 25.49 -5.82 -30.88
C ASP A 94 24.27 -5.09 -30.30
N GLU A 95 24.32 -3.77 -30.16
CA GLU A 95 23.21 -2.94 -29.67
C GLU A 95 22.72 -1.98 -30.78
N PRO A 96 21.40 -1.91 -31.07
CA PRO A 96 20.90 -1.00 -32.08
C PRO A 96 21.21 0.47 -31.72
N ALA A 97 21.47 1.29 -32.74
CA ALA A 97 21.65 2.73 -32.53
C ALA A 97 20.38 3.37 -31.97
N LEU A 98 20.54 4.36 -31.09
CA LEU A 98 19.42 5.10 -30.52
C LEU A 98 18.75 5.99 -31.59
N THR A 99 17.43 5.88 -31.71
CA THR A 99 16.63 6.62 -32.70
C THR A 99 15.80 7.73 -32.06
N ARG A 100 15.32 8.70 -32.88
CA ARG A 100 14.42 9.76 -32.39
C ARG A 100 13.07 9.18 -31.97
N GLU A 101 12.64 8.12 -32.65
CA GLU A 101 11.45 7.35 -32.36
C GLU A 101 11.55 6.70 -30.98
N GLU A 102 12.67 6.06 -30.65
CA GLU A 102 12.91 5.49 -29.32
C GLU A 102 12.93 6.56 -28.21
N ILE A 103 13.55 7.72 -28.45
CA ILE A 103 13.54 8.85 -27.50
C ILE A 103 12.11 9.30 -27.21
N ARG A 104 11.28 9.49 -28.25
CA ARG A 104 9.87 9.85 -28.10
C ARG A 104 9.05 8.74 -27.44
N ALA A 105 9.36 7.48 -27.75
CA ALA A 105 8.67 6.32 -27.21
C ALA A 105 8.86 6.15 -25.69
N LEU A 106 9.86 6.80 -25.06
CA LEU A 106 9.95 6.85 -23.60
C LEU A 106 8.68 7.46 -22.98
N ARG A 107 8.09 8.48 -23.62
CA ARG A 107 6.83 9.08 -23.16
C ARG A 107 5.71 8.04 -23.12
N ASP A 108 5.61 7.20 -24.16
CA ASP A 108 4.60 6.14 -24.22
C ASP A 108 4.81 5.12 -23.10
N LYS A 109 6.06 4.73 -22.85
CA LYS A 109 6.40 3.78 -21.77
C LYS A 109 6.07 4.35 -20.38
N ILE A 110 6.28 5.65 -20.17
CA ILE A 110 5.90 6.35 -18.94
C ILE A 110 4.38 6.34 -18.73
N GLU A 111 3.60 6.60 -19.78
CA GLU A 111 2.14 6.53 -19.69
C GLU A 111 1.64 5.09 -19.46
N LEU A 112 2.27 4.09 -20.09
CA LEU A 112 1.92 2.69 -19.83
C LEU A 112 2.15 2.34 -18.35
N LEU A 113 3.27 2.78 -17.76
CA LEU A 113 3.54 2.59 -16.35
C LEU A 113 2.47 3.26 -15.46
N ARG A 114 2.00 4.46 -15.81
CA ARG A 114 0.90 5.12 -15.09
C ARG A 114 -0.38 4.30 -15.17
N VAL A 115 -0.80 3.91 -16.37
CA VAL A 115 -2.04 3.14 -16.59
C VAL A 115 -2.00 1.79 -15.86
N THR A 116 -0.91 1.05 -15.98
CA THR A 116 -0.74 -0.26 -15.32
C THR A 116 -0.69 -0.14 -13.80
N GLN A 117 -0.06 0.91 -13.26
CA GLN A 117 -0.11 1.21 -11.82
C GLN A 117 -1.52 1.56 -11.34
N SER A 118 -2.27 2.39 -12.09
CA SER A 118 -3.67 2.69 -11.73
C SER A 118 -4.55 1.44 -11.75
N ARG A 119 -4.35 0.55 -12.73
CA ARG A 119 -5.02 -0.77 -12.77
C ARG A 119 -4.66 -1.60 -11.55
N TRP A 120 -3.38 -1.69 -11.21
CA TRP A 120 -2.92 -2.40 -10.01
C TRP A 120 -3.54 -1.83 -8.73
N GLN A 121 -3.56 -0.51 -8.57
CA GLN A 121 -4.18 0.16 -7.41
C GLN A 121 -5.68 -0.14 -7.30
N ALA A 122 -6.41 -0.11 -8.42
CA ALA A 122 -7.83 -0.45 -8.42
C ALA A 122 -8.08 -1.90 -7.98
N VAL A 123 -7.26 -2.84 -8.45
CA VAL A 123 -7.36 -4.25 -8.03
C VAL A 123 -6.98 -4.41 -6.55
N GLN A 124 -5.93 -3.74 -6.09
CA GLN A 124 -5.50 -3.74 -4.69
C GLN A 124 -6.60 -3.18 -3.76
N GLN A 125 -7.21 -2.06 -4.12
CA GLN A 125 -8.31 -1.46 -3.33
C GLN A 125 -9.51 -2.39 -3.24
N ARG A 126 -9.92 -3.04 -4.35
CA ARG A 126 -10.99 -4.04 -4.33
C ARG A 126 -10.64 -5.21 -3.41
N GLN A 127 -9.39 -5.64 -3.44
CA GLN A 127 -8.87 -6.72 -2.61
C GLN A 127 -8.90 -6.36 -1.12
N GLU A 128 -8.49 -5.15 -0.76
CA GLU A 128 -8.55 -4.61 0.61
C GLU A 128 -10.00 -4.48 1.09
N GLN A 129 -10.89 -3.98 0.23
CA GLN A 129 -12.33 -3.92 0.52
C GLN A 129 -12.92 -5.30 0.75
N ALA A 130 -12.57 -6.30 -0.07
CA ALA A 130 -13.04 -7.68 0.12
C ALA A 130 -12.55 -8.27 1.44
N VAL A 131 -11.29 -8.02 1.83
CA VAL A 131 -10.75 -8.43 3.13
C VAL A 131 -11.53 -7.78 4.28
N ALA A 132 -11.80 -6.47 4.19
CA ALA A 132 -12.53 -5.73 5.21
C ALA A 132 -13.99 -6.23 5.35
N LEU A 133 -14.68 -6.43 4.23
CA LEU A 133 -16.06 -6.93 4.19
C LEU A 133 -16.18 -8.36 4.72
N PHE A 134 -15.17 -9.22 4.49
CA PHE A 134 -15.17 -10.60 4.98
C PHE A 134 -15.06 -10.70 6.51
N LYS A 135 -14.37 -9.76 7.16
CA LYS A 135 -14.00 -9.84 8.58
C LYS A 135 -15.20 -10.00 9.52
N GLY A 136 -16.27 -9.24 9.30
CA GLY A 136 -17.47 -9.26 10.13
C GLY A 136 -18.23 -10.60 10.06
N PRO A 137 -18.72 -10.99 8.87
CA PRO A 137 -19.40 -12.27 8.67
C PRO A 137 -18.57 -13.48 9.10
N ALA A 138 -17.25 -13.46 8.88
CA ALA A 138 -16.37 -14.54 9.30
C ALA A 138 -16.30 -14.68 10.83
N ALA A 139 -16.23 -13.55 11.55
CA ALA A 139 -16.28 -13.56 13.01
C ALA A 139 -17.62 -14.08 13.54
N GLU A 140 -18.74 -13.66 12.96
CA GLU A 140 -20.08 -14.17 13.30
C GLU A 140 -20.17 -15.68 13.07
N ALA A 141 -19.72 -16.14 11.90
CA ALA A 141 -19.72 -17.56 11.57
C ALA A 141 -18.83 -18.39 12.51
N ALA A 142 -17.68 -17.86 12.93
CA ALA A 142 -16.81 -18.53 13.90
C ALA A 142 -17.51 -18.73 15.26
N LEU A 143 -18.29 -17.75 15.73
CA LEU A 143 -19.08 -17.87 16.97
C LEU A 143 -20.17 -18.95 16.87
N HIS A 144 -20.90 -18.98 15.75
CA HIS A 144 -21.92 -19.99 15.52
C HIS A 144 -21.32 -21.39 15.32
N ARG A 145 -20.18 -21.49 14.61
CA ARG A 145 -19.37 -22.71 14.49
C ARG A 145 -19.01 -23.25 15.87
N GLN A 146 -18.48 -22.41 16.77
CA GLN A 146 -18.11 -22.84 18.11
C GLN A 146 -19.32 -23.36 18.93
N THR A 147 -20.47 -22.71 18.79
CA THR A 147 -21.72 -23.14 19.45
C THR A 147 -22.15 -24.53 18.99
N LEU A 148 -22.14 -24.78 17.68
CA LEU A 148 -22.50 -26.08 17.12
C LEU A 148 -21.48 -27.17 17.42
N LEU A 149 -20.18 -26.86 17.39
CA LEU A 149 -19.13 -27.81 17.76
C LEU A 149 -19.31 -28.32 19.19
N ARG A 150 -19.59 -27.43 20.15
CA ARG A 150 -19.86 -27.83 21.55
C ARG A 150 -21.10 -28.72 21.67
N PHE A 151 -22.15 -28.44 20.90
CA PHE A 151 -23.34 -29.28 20.85
C PHE A 151 -23.02 -30.69 20.32
N PHE A 152 -22.29 -30.76 19.20
CA PHE A 152 -21.92 -32.04 18.62
C PHE A 152 -20.90 -32.83 19.45
N ASP A 153 -20.00 -32.17 20.20
CA ASP A 153 -19.10 -32.85 21.14
C ASP A 153 -19.88 -33.69 22.14
N LEU A 154 -20.91 -33.10 22.75
CA LEU A 154 -21.76 -33.79 23.70
C LEU A 154 -22.57 -34.90 23.01
N ARG A 155 -23.11 -34.60 21.83
CA ARG A 155 -23.93 -35.55 21.06
C ARG A 155 -23.15 -36.79 20.61
N PHE A 156 -21.87 -36.62 20.27
CA PHE A 156 -20.99 -37.68 19.80
C PHE A 156 -20.04 -38.18 20.89
N LYS A 157 -20.25 -37.85 22.17
CA LYS A 157 -19.36 -38.27 23.28
C LYS A 157 -19.03 -39.76 23.26
N ASN A 158 -19.98 -40.61 22.86
CA ASN A 158 -19.83 -42.07 22.79
C ASN A 158 -19.77 -42.61 21.35
N SER A 159 -19.63 -41.76 20.33
CA SER A 159 -19.52 -42.16 18.92
C SER A 159 -18.11 -41.83 18.41
N PRO A 160 -17.21 -42.82 18.27
CA PRO A 160 -15.85 -42.57 17.79
C PRO A 160 -15.84 -42.00 16.36
N GLU A 161 -16.77 -42.41 15.50
CA GLU A 161 -16.93 -41.88 14.15
C GLU A 161 -17.33 -40.39 14.16
N GLY A 162 -18.28 -40.02 15.02
CA GLY A 162 -18.71 -38.64 15.19
C GLY A 162 -17.58 -37.75 15.71
N GLN A 163 -16.83 -38.22 16.72
CA GLN A 163 -15.65 -37.51 17.22
C GLN A 163 -14.58 -37.32 16.14
N LYS A 164 -14.33 -38.35 15.32
CA LYS A 164 -13.40 -38.25 14.19
C LYS A 164 -13.83 -37.17 13.19
N ARG A 165 -15.12 -37.06 12.86
CA ARG A 165 -15.65 -36.00 12.00
C ARG A 165 -15.44 -34.62 12.63
N LEU A 166 -15.73 -34.44 13.93
CA LEU A 166 -15.50 -33.17 14.61
C LEU A 166 -14.03 -32.77 14.70
N MET A 167 -13.13 -33.74 14.89
CA MET A 167 -11.69 -33.49 14.86
C MET A 167 -11.24 -32.99 13.48
N ALA A 168 -11.79 -33.56 12.39
CA ALA A 168 -11.49 -33.09 11.04
C ALA A 168 -11.94 -31.63 10.82
N ILE A 169 -13.16 -31.28 11.26
CA ILE A 169 -13.70 -29.90 11.24
C ILE A 169 -12.87 -28.92 12.10
N ARG A 170 -12.03 -29.41 13.02
CA ARG A 170 -11.17 -28.56 13.85
C ARG A 170 -9.74 -28.44 13.34
N ALA A 171 -9.33 -29.32 12.44
CA ALA A 171 -7.93 -29.44 12.04
C ALA A 171 -7.43 -28.23 11.21
N GLY A 172 -8.35 -27.55 10.52
CA GLY A 172 -8.05 -26.37 9.71
C GLY A 172 -7.98 -25.06 10.50
N SER A 173 -7.16 -24.14 10.01
CA SER A 173 -7.04 -22.77 10.50
C SER A 173 -6.95 -21.80 9.32
N GLY A 174 -7.96 -20.95 9.14
CA GLY A 174 -7.99 -19.96 8.07
C GLY A 174 -9.41 -19.75 7.55
N ASP A 175 -9.53 -18.80 6.62
CA ASP A 175 -10.83 -18.44 6.06
C ASP A 175 -11.43 -19.55 5.19
N ALA A 176 -10.58 -20.23 4.42
CA ALA A 176 -11.01 -21.37 3.60
C ALA A 176 -11.49 -22.54 4.46
N ASP A 177 -10.75 -22.84 5.52
CA ASP A 177 -11.14 -23.87 6.49
C ASP A 177 -12.44 -23.50 7.19
N LEU A 178 -12.63 -22.24 7.61
CA LEU A 178 -13.90 -21.79 8.18
C LEU A 178 -15.09 -22.02 7.24
N VAL A 179 -14.96 -21.71 5.96
CA VAL A 179 -16.03 -21.92 4.96
C VAL A 179 -16.34 -23.41 4.78
N GLN A 180 -15.31 -24.25 4.74
CA GLN A 180 -15.47 -25.70 4.65
C GLN A 180 -16.13 -26.26 5.93
N ASP A 181 -15.65 -25.85 7.10
CA ASP A 181 -16.17 -26.26 8.41
C ASP A 181 -17.63 -25.89 8.59
N VAL A 182 -18.05 -24.70 8.13
CA VAL A 182 -19.45 -24.27 8.14
C VAL A 182 -20.30 -25.21 7.28
N SER A 183 -19.80 -25.59 6.10
CA SER A 183 -20.52 -26.51 5.20
C SER A 183 -20.67 -27.90 5.81
N ASP A 184 -19.59 -28.43 6.40
CA ASP A 184 -19.59 -29.74 7.06
C ASP A 184 -20.48 -29.75 8.31
N LEU A 185 -20.49 -28.67 9.09
CA LEU A 185 -21.40 -28.52 10.23
C LEU A 185 -22.86 -28.42 9.81
N LEU A 186 -23.18 -27.73 8.71
CA LEU A 186 -24.54 -27.65 8.20
C LEU A 186 -25.04 -29.02 7.72
N LEU A 187 -24.16 -29.85 7.16
CA LEU A 187 -24.46 -31.25 6.86
C LEU A 187 -24.79 -32.03 8.15
N LEU A 188 -23.95 -31.95 9.18
CA LEU A 188 -24.22 -32.59 10.49
C LEU A 188 -25.54 -32.09 11.11
N CYS A 189 -25.86 -30.80 10.97
CA CYS A 189 -27.12 -30.23 11.43
C CYS A 189 -28.33 -30.84 10.72
N SER A 190 -28.20 -31.15 9.42
CA SER A 190 -29.26 -31.81 8.65
C SER A 190 -29.44 -33.28 9.06
N GLU A 191 -28.34 -34.01 9.29
CA GLU A 191 -28.35 -35.40 9.77
C GLU A 191 -28.97 -35.52 11.18
N HIS A 192 -28.88 -34.46 11.99
CA HIS A 192 -29.33 -34.43 13.39
C HIS A 192 -30.41 -33.39 13.70
N ALA A 193 -31.23 -33.03 12.71
CA ALA A 193 -32.21 -31.94 12.81
C ALA A 193 -33.21 -32.07 13.98
N GLU A 194 -33.64 -33.29 14.33
CA GLU A 194 -34.54 -33.55 15.48
C GLU A 194 -33.86 -33.23 16.82
N ALA A 195 -32.58 -33.60 16.97
CA ALA A 195 -31.83 -33.33 18.19
C ALA A 195 -31.53 -31.84 18.32
N LEU A 196 -31.20 -31.20 17.20
CA LEU A 196 -30.91 -29.76 17.14
C LEU A 196 -32.12 -28.91 17.51
N ARG A 197 -33.34 -29.28 17.07
CA ARG A 197 -34.58 -28.58 17.43
C ARG A 197 -34.91 -28.63 18.93
N LYS A 198 -34.44 -29.67 19.63
CA LYS A 198 -34.66 -29.84 21.08
C LYS A 198 -33.54 -29.20 21.92
N ALA A 199 -32.51 -28.66 21.28
CA ALA A 199 -31.37 -28.09 21.96
C ALA A 199 -31.73 -26.74 22.60
N PRO A 200 -31.40 -26.50 23.89
CA PRO A 200 -31.94 -25.37 24.64
C PRO A 200 -31.12 -24.08 24.56
N ARG A 201 -29.93 -24.06 23.94
CA ARG A 201 -28.99 -22.92 24.00
C ARG A 201 -28.87 -22.18 22.66
N GLY A 202 -29.91 -22.22 21.83
CA GLY A 202 -29.96 -21.51 20.55
C GLY A 202 -29.16 -22.18 19.43
N GLU A 203 -28.88 -23.48 19.53
CA GLU A 203 -28.16 -24.22 18.48
C GLU A 203 -28.93 -24.23 17.16
N ALA A 204 -30.26 -24.33 17.22
CA ALA A 204 -31.12 -24.25 16.03
C ALA A 204 -30.98 -22.88 15.34
N ASP A 205 -30.94 -21.79 16.11
CA ASP A 205 -30.74 -20.44 15.58
C ASP A 205 -29.34 -20.27 14.99
N ALA A 206 -28.30 -20.79 15.66
CA ALA A 206 -26.93 -20.78 15.15
C ALA A 206 -26.81 -21.51 13.80
N ALA A 207 -27.44 -22.68 13.66
CA ALA A 207 -27.49 -23.41 12.39
C ALA A 207 -28.29 -22.66 11.30
N ALA A 208 -29.36 -21.96 11.68
CA ALA A 208 -30.10 -21.12 10.74
C ALA A 208 -29.25 -19.93 10.26
N ARG A 209 -28.49 -19.27 11.15
CA ARG A 209 -27.59 -18.18 10.77
C ARG A 209 -26.45 -18.66 9.89
N LEU A 210 -25.79 -19.77 10.23
CA LEU A 210 -24.76 -20.35 9.36
C LEU A 210 -25.28 -20.71 7.98
N ARG A 211 -26.53 -21.21 7.87
CA ARG A 211 -27.13 -21.53 6.57
C ARG A 211 -27.33 -20.27 5.71
N ALA A 212 -27.63 -19.14 6.32
CA ALA A 212 -27.73 -17.86 5.62
C ALA A 212 -26.33 -17.31 5.24
N LEU A 213 -25.35 -17.40 6.14
CA LEU A 213 -23.99 -16.89 5.93
C LEU A 213 -23.14 -17.74 4.97
N SER A 214 -23.35 -19.05 4.93
CA SER A 214 -22.53 -19.99 4.14
C SER A 214 -22.32 -19.57 2.67
N PRO A 215 -23.39 -19.29 1.87
CA PRO A 215 -23.20 -18.86 0.48
C PRO A 215 -22.51 -17.49 0.37
N GLU A 216 -22.74 -16.58 1.33
CA GLU A 216 -22.12 -15.26 1.37
C GLU A 216 -20.61 -15.37 1.65
N LEU A 217 -20.22 -16.16 2.64
CA LEU A 217 -18.81 -16.41 2.99
C LEU A 217 -18.07 -17.05 1.83
N ALA A 218 -18.67 -18.02 1.14
CA ALA A 218 -18.04 -18.67 -0.02
C ALA A 218 -17.78 -17.66 -1.15
N ARG A 219 -18.75 -16.78 -1.44
CA ARG A 219 -18.58 -15.71 -2.43
C ARG A 219 -17.52 -14.70 -2.01
N MET A 220 -17.58 -14.21 -0.78
CA MET A 220 -16.61 -13.22 -0.27
C MET A 220 -15.19 -13.80 -0.17
N LEU A 221 -15.05 -15.09 0.13
CA LEU A 221 -13.76 -15.76 0.13
C LEU A 221 -13.15 -15.82 -1.27
N ALA A 222 -13.97 -16.06 -2.31
CA ALA A 222 -13.51 -15.99 -3.69
C ALA A 222 -13.05 -14.57 -4.06
N ASP A 223 -13.77 -13.53 -3.63
CA ASP A 223 -13.37 -12.13 -3.86
C ASP A 223 -12.12 -11.73 -3.05
N LYS A 224 -11.95 -12.32 -1.86
CA LYS A 224 -10.81 -12.11 -0.96
C LYS A 224 -9.55 -12.88 -1.40
N THR A 225 -9.69 -14.00 -2.08
CA THR A 225 -8.51 -14.79 -2.45
C THR A 225 -7.79 -14.12 -3.61
N PHE A 226 -6.47 -13.97 -3.50
CA PHE A 226 -5.65 -13.18 -4.43
C PHE A 226 -5.91 -13.62 -5.88
N SER A 227 -6.70 -12.82 -6.59
CA SER A 227 -7.19 -13.18 -7.91
C SER A 227 -6.02 -13.30 -8.91
N PRO A 228 -6.09 -14.23 -9.87
CA PRO A 228 -5.18 -14.25 -11.01
C PRO A 228 -5.07 -12.88 -11.71
N GLU A 229 -6.12 -12.07 -11.66
CA GLU A 229 -6.13 -10.68 -12.13
C GLU A 229 -5.14 -9.80 -11.35
N ALA A 230 -5.10 -9.90 -10.02
CA ALA A 230 -4.17 -9.15 -9.18
C ALA A 230 -2.73 -9.51 -9.49
N GLN A 231 -2.43 -10.80 -9.65
CA GLN A 231 -1.10 -11.25 -10.05
C GLN A 231 -0.71 -10.71 -11.43
N ARG A 232 -1.61 -10.79 -12.41
CA ARG A 232 -1.37 -10.26 -13.76
C ARG A 232 -1.18 -8.74 -13.75
N ALA A 233 -2.01 -8.00 -13.03
CA ALA A 233 -1.90 -6.54 -12.92
C ALA A 233 -0.56 -6.12 -12.30
N ARG A 234 -0.11 -6.80 -11.25
CA ARG A 234 1.20 -6.59 -10.64
C ARG A 234 2.34 -6.88 -11.63
N LYS A 235 2.31 -8.04 -12.29
CA LYS A 235 3.32 -8.43 -13.28
C LYS A 235 3.41 -7.42 -14.43
N LEU A 236 2.27 -6.98 -14.98
CA LEU A 236 2.23 -5.98 -16.04
C LEU A 236 2.80 -4.62 -15.60
N ARG A 237 2.53 -4.19 -14.37
CA ARG A 237 3.13 -2.98 -13.81
C ARG A 237 4.66 -3.10 -13.71
N ASP A 238 5.16 -4.20 -13.14
CA ASP A 238 6.60 -4.43 -12.98
C ASP A 238 7.31 -4.54 -14.35
N ALA A 239 6.65 -5.14 -15.34
CA ALA A 239 7.11 -5.17 -16.72
C ALA A 239 7.13 -3.77 -17.36
N ALA A 240 6.06 -2.98 -17.24
CA ALA A 240 6.03 -1.60 -17.74
C ALA A 240 7.12 -0.72 -17.09
N TYR A 241 7.38 -0.91 -15.79
CA TYR A 241 8.47 -0.25 -15.09
C TYR A 241 9.84 -0.64 -15.68
N THR A 242 10.02 -1.92 -15.98
CA THR A 242 11.24 -2.45 -16.60
C THR A 242 11.50 -1.82 -17.96
N LEU A 243 10.46 -1.65 -18.80
CA LEU A 243 10.57 -0.95 -20.08
C LEU A 243 11.06 0.49 -19.94
N VAL A 244 10.52 1.24 -18.95
CA VAL A 244 10.97 2.61 -18.64
C VAL A 244 12.43 2.59 -18.18
N MET A 245 12.81 1.68 -17.30
CA MET A 245 14.18 1.54 -16.79
C MET A 245 15.19 1.23 -17.90
N HIS A 246 14.85 0.34 -18.84
CA HIS A 246 15.71 0.02 -19.97
C HIS A 246 15.90 1.22 -20.89
N ALA A 247 14.82 1.91 -21.25
CA ALA A 247 14.90 3.12 -22.06
C ALA A 247 15.75 4.21 -21.39
N GLU A 248 15.52 4.49 -20.10
CA GLU A 248 16.32 5.46 -19.35
C GLU A 248 17.80 5.09 -19.25
N ARG A 249 18.12 3.80 -19.10
CA ARG A 249 19.51 3.35 -19.01
C ARG A 249 20.25 3.64 -20.32
N ARG A 250 19.63 3.36 -21.46
CA ARG A 250 20.20 3.64 -22.79
C ARG A 250 20.38 5.14 -23.00
N LEU A 251 19.38 5.95 -22.64
CA LEU A 251 19.48 7.41 -22.71
C LEU A 251 20.60 7.96 -21.82
N ARG A 252 20.74 7.43 -20.60
CA ARG A 252 21.82 7.84 -19.69
C ARG A 252 23.19 7.48 -20.23
N ALA A 253 23.36 6.28 -20.79
CA ALA A 253 24.63 5.88 -21.39
C ALA A 253 25.00 6.80 -22.57
N ALA A 254 24.03 7.15 -23.42
CA ALA A 254 24.23 8.13 -24.49
C ALA A 254 24.58 9.53 -23.95
N ALA A 255 23.88 9.99 -22.92
CA ALA A 255 24.16 11.27 -22.28
C ALA A 255 25.53 11.29 -21.59
N GLU A 256 25.96 10.18 -20.97
CA GLU A 256 27.27 10.07 -20.34
C GLU A 256 28.39 10.21 -21.37
N TYR A 257 28.24 9.61 -22.55
CA TYR A 257 29.20 9.78 -23.65
C TYR A 257 29.35 11.25 -24.09
N TRP A 258 28.24 11.98 -24.24
CA TRP A 258 28.26 13.36 -24.77
C TRP A 258 28.50 14.44 -23.71
N TYR A 259 28.02 14.22 -22.49
CA TYR A 259 27.86 15.26 -21.47
C TYR A 259 28.61 14.97 -20.17
N ALA A 260 29.46 13.94 -20.12
CA ALA A 260 30.33 13.70 -18.97
C ALA A 260 31.11 14.96 -18.57
N GLY A 261 31.08 15.28 -17.27
CA GLY A 261 31.74 16.47 -16.72
C GLY A 261 31.02 17.81 -16.97
N THR A 262 29.88 17.81 -17.67
CA THR A 262 29.09 19.02 -17.94
C THR A 262 27.86 19.11 -17.03
N ASP A 263 27.30 20.31 -16.89
CA ASP A 263 26.06 20.52 -16.13
C ASP A 263 24.85 19.79 -16.72
N ARG A 264 24.86 19.47 -18.03
CA ARG A 264 23.75 18.76 -18.69
C ARG A 264 23.56 17.35 -18.14
N MET A 265 24.62 16.71 -17.63
CA MET A 265 24.51 15.36 -17.07
C MET A 265 23.57 15.29 -15.85
N LYS A 266 23.35 16.42 -15.14
CA LYS A 266 22.42 16.50 -14.01
C LYS A 266 20.98 16.17 -14.42
N ASP A 267 20.59 16.45 -15.67
CA ASP A 267 19.27 16.13 -16.20
C ASP A 267 19.06 14.61 -16.40
N TYR A 268 20.15 13.84 -16.51
CA TYR A 268 20.15 12.39 -16.78
C TYR A 268 20.57 11.56 -15.57
N ALA A 269 20.65 12.17 -14.39
CA ALA A 269 21.04 11.49 -13.17
C ALA A 269 20.21 10.20 -12.94
N PRO A 270 20.78 9.20 -12.24
CA PRO A 270 20.00 8.05 -11.82
C PRO A 270 18.89 8.47 -10.86
N PHE A 271 17.75 7.79 -10.94
CA PHE A 271 16.67 7.99 -9.98
C PHE A 271 17.21 7.78 -8.56
N PRO A 272 17.02 8.74 -7.64
CA PRO A 272 17.50 8.60 -6.27
C PRO A 272 16.71 7.48 -5.60
N VAL A 273 17.35 6.32 -5.43
CA VAL A 273 16.80 5.25 -4.59
C VAL A 273 16.90 5.77 -3.16
N SER A 274 15.79 6.18 -2.57
CA SER A 274 15.75 6.56 -1.17
C SER A 274 16.29 5.38 -0.35
N ARG A 275 17.51 5.52 0.17
CA ARG A 275 18.22 4.46 0.92
C ARG A 275 17.55 4.07 2.25
N GLY A 276 16.37 4.63 2.56
CA GLY A 276 15.66 4.45 3.83
C GLY A 276 14.48 3.48 3.81
N ALA A 277 14.12 2.84 2.68
CA ALA A 277 12.93 1.97 2.63
C ALA A 277 13.23 0.46 2.84
N ALA A 278 14.46 0.10 3.17
CA ALA A 278 14.85 -1.30 3.49
C ALA A 278 14.88 -1.58 5.00
N SER A 279 14.52 -0.61 5.83
CA SER A 279 14.40 -0.71 7.28
C SER A 279 13.15 0.05 7.68
N THR A 280 12.29 -0.56 8.51
CA THR A 280 11.03 -0.04 9.11
C THR A 280 9.91 0.26 8.10
N GLY A 281 8.79 -0.46 8.01
CA GLY A 281 8.01 -1.05 9.10
C GLY A 281 7.40 0.09 9.90
N ASP A 282 6.20 0.53 9.52
CA ASP A 282 5.39 1.60 10.12
C ASP A 282 6.07 2.96 10.25
N GLU A 283 5.77 3.89 9.32
CA GLU A 283 5.69 5.31 9.70
C GLU A 283 4.45 5.94 9.04
N GLU A 284 3.66 6.49 9.94
CA GLU A 284 2.33 7.05 9.82
C GLU A 284 2.34 8.35 9.01
N GLU A 285 1.20 8.65 8.39
CA GLU A 285 0.87 9.99 7.92
C GLU A 285 0.60 10.88 9.14
N GLU A 286 1.60 11.59 9.64
CA GLU A 286 1.39 12.79 10.44
C GLU A 286 1.20 13.98 9.49
N GLU A 287 -0.06 14.29 9.22
CA GLU A 287 -0.46 15.59 8.66
C GLU A 287 -0.57 16.59 9.82
N GLU A 288 0.06 17.74 9.61
CA GLU A 288 0.27 18.85 10.53
C GLU A 288 -1.03 19.35 11.17
N GLY A 289 -1.05 19.36 12.50
CA GLY A 289 -2.09 19.97 13.33
C GLY A 289 -1.47 20.67 14.54
N GLU A 290 -0.73 21.76 14.28
CA GLU A 290 -0.24 22.69 15.29
C GLU A 290 -1.42 23.52 15.81
N ASP A 291 -1.93 23.19 17.01
CA ASP A 291 -2.60 24.16 17.88
C ASP A 291 -2.34 23.77 19.35
N THR A 292 -1.56 24.61 20.00
CA THR A 292 -1.21 24.56 21.42
C THR A 292 -2.24 25.35 22.21
N ALA A 293 -2.87 24.73 23.21
CA ALA A 293 -3.53 25.47 24.30
C ALA A 293 -3.48 24.69 25.62
N GLU A 294 -2.83 25.35 26.57
CA GLU A 294 -2.74 25.13 28.01
C GLU A 294 -3.95 24.50 28.71
N ASN A 295 -3.67 23.54 29.59
CA ASN A 295 -4.18 23.37 30.96
C ASN A 295 -3.61 22.03 31.45
N GLY A 296 -3.17 21.79 32.69
CA GLY A 296 -3.31 22.46 33.96
C GLY A 296 -2.79 21.45 35.01
N ALA A 297 -2.31 21.96 36.14
CA ALA A 297 -1.73 21.21 37.26
C ALA A 297 -2.55 20.00 37.75
N THR A 298 -1.89 18.98 38.29
CA THR A 298 -1.97 18.57 39.72
C THR A 298 -1.03 17.39 40.05
N GLU A 299 -0.38 17.51 41.23
CA GLU A 299 -0.11 16.49 42.28
C GLU A 299 0.60 15.17 41.88
N GLY A 300 1.64 14.69 42.55
CA GLY A 300 1.94 14.66 43.98
C GLY A 300 2.23 13.19 44.37
N ASP A 301 3.06 13.00 45.41
CA ASP A 301 3.44 11.72 46.06
C ASP A 301 4.37 10.76 45.29
N ALA A 302 5.63 10.49 45.68
CA ALA A 302 6.26 10.07 46.94
C ALA A 302 6.17 8.57 47.24
N SER A 303 7.29 8.05 47.75
CA SER A 303 7.54 6.72 48.36
C SER A 303 8.10 5.67 47.37
N GLU A 304 9.39 5.30 47.38
CA GLU A 304 10.26 4.75 48.45
C GLU A 304 10.17 3.20 48.54
N GLU A 305 11.36 2.59 48.69
CA GLU A 305 11.66 1.17 48.97
C GLU A 305 11.48 0.15 47.81
N GLY A 306 12.39 -0.80 47.59
CA GLY A 306 13.57 -1.20 48.33
C GLY A 306 14.37 -2.22 47.51
N ALA A 307 15.68 -2.11 47.60
CA ALA A 307 16.64 -3.04 47.03
C ALA A 307 17.06 -4.04 48.11
N THR A 308 16.96 -5.34 47.82
CA THR A 308 17.75 -6.40 48.46
C THR A 308 17.90 -7.58 47.49
N GLU A 309 19.04 -7.61 46.82
CA GLU A 309 19.73 -8.86 46.48
C GLU A 309 20.40 -9.38 47.76
N ASP A 310 20.29 -10.68 48.08
CA ASP A 310 21.45 -11.58 48.15
C ASP A 310 21.07 -12.99 48.65
N GLY A 311 21.78 -14.00 48.14
CA GLY A 311 22.32 -15.04 49.04
C GLY A 311 21.66 -16.42 49.12
N ALA A 312 22.23 -17.34 48.34
CA ALA A 312 22.68 -18.69 48.71
C ALA A 312 21.77 -19.93 48.46
N PRO A 313 22.33 -20.99 47.81
CA PRO A 313 21.70 -22.30 47.64
C PRO A 313 22.07 -23.27 48.77
N GLY A 314 21.10 -24.08 49.20
CA GLY A 314 21.29 -25.19 50.13
C GLY A 314 21.35 -26.53 49.39
N GLU A 315 22.49 -27.20 49.49
CA GLU A 315 22.66 -28.62 49.22
C GLU A 315 21.86 -29.45 50.24
N GLY A 316 21.28 -30.56 49.79
CA GLY A 316 20.58 -31.51 50.64
C GLY A 316 20.54 -32.89 50.00
N GLU A 317 21.48 -33.74 50.41
CA GLU A 317 21.55 -35.16 50.13
C GLU A 317 20.32 -35.91 50.69
N GLY A 318 19.87 -36.92 49.95
CA GLY A 318 18.85 -37.90 50.34
C GLY A 318 18.69 -38.97 49.28
#